data_AF-A0A2A7N1F9-F1
#
_entry.id   AF-A0A2A7N1F9-F1
#
_cell.length_a   1.000
_cell.length_b   1.000
_cell.length_c   1.000
_cell.angle_alpha   90.00
_cell.angle_beta   90.00
_cell.angle_gamma   90.00
#
_symmetry.space_group_name_H-M   'P 1'
#
loop_
_entity.id
_entity.type
_entity.pdbx_description
1 polymer ?
#
loop_
_entity_poly.entity_id
_entity_poly.type
_entity_poly.pdbx_seq_one_letter_code
_entity_poly.pdbx_strand_id
1 'polypeptide(L)'
;MPTSSIVLIVVIVIAAILLIAAIVWVARNKRNEHRHVAAEEIREAARDETPQVRQREARADETAARARAAQAESDVKAAQASGLQQQAVAYRSEAETSRHQLDEQWDRADTMDPTSQTPDMPRTADRKEHQAH
;
A
#
# COMPACT_ATOMS: atom_id res chain seq x y z
N MET A 1 -54.95 -28.68 -76.47
CA MET A 1 -53.78 -27.79 -76.30
C MET A 1 -53.48 -27.64 -74.81
N PRO A 2 -52.62 -28.50 -74.22
CA PRO A 2 -52.23 -28.43 -72.80
C PRO A 2 -51.23 -27.30 -72.49
N THR A 3 -50.84 -26.51 -73.50
CA THR A 3 -49.85 -25.43 -73.40
C THR A 3 -50.30 -24.31 -72.46
N SER A 4 -51.59 -23.94 -72.44
CA SER A 4 -52.10 -22.88 -71.55
C SER A 4 -52.01 -23.25 -70.06
N SER A 5 -52.24 -24.52 -69.71
CA SER A 5 -52.11 -25.00 -68.33
C SER A 5 -50.64 -25.05 -67.89
N ILE A 6 -49.75 -25.49 -68.79
CA ILE A 6 -48.29 -25.51 -68.52
C ILE A 6 -47.77 -24.08 -68.32
N VAL A 7 -48.17 -23.13 -69.18
CA VAL A 7 -47.77 -21.72 -69.05
C VAL A 7 -48.26 -21.12 -67.72
N LEU A 8 -49.49 -21.40 -67.32
CA LEU A 8 -50.05 -20.90 -66.06
C LEU A 8 -49.31 -21.46 -64.84
N ILE A 9 -48.96 -22.75 -64.85
CA ILE A 9 -48.16 -23.37 -63.77
C ILE A 9 -46.77 -22.72 -63.69
N VAL A 10 -46.11 -22.49 -64.82
CA VAL A 10 -44.78 -21.84 -64.86
C VAL A 10 -44.84 -20.42 -64.28
N VAL A 11 -45.88 -19.65 -64.62
CA VAL A 11 -46.07 -18.29 -64.06
C VAL A 11 -46.26 -18.33 -62.55
N ILE A 12 -47.06 -19.28 -62.03
CA ILE A 12 -47.26 -19.43 -60.57
C ILE A 12 -45.95 -19.81 -59.87
N VAL A 13 -45.16 -20.71 -60.44
CA VAL A 13 -43.88 -21.12 -59.86
C VAL A 13 -42.90 -19.94 -59.81
N ILE A 14 -42.81 -19.15 -60.89
CA ILE A 14 -41.96 -17.95 -60.92
C ILE A 14 -42.44 -16.92 -59.89
N ALA A 15 -43.76 -16.68 -59.79
CA ALA A 15 -44.31 -15.77 -58.78
C ALA A 15 -44.01 -16.24 -57.35
N ALA A 16 -44.11 -17.55 -57.07
CA ALA A 16 -43.77 -18.11 -55.77
C ALA A 16 -42.27 -17.95 -55.45
N ILE A 17 -41.38 -18.16 -56.41
CA ILE A 17 -39.93 -17.96 -56.23
C ILE A 17 -39.63 -16.48 -55.95
N LEU A 18 -40.26 -15.56 -56.69
CA LEU A 18 -40.09 -14.11 -56.45
C LEU A 18 -40.62 -13.69 -55.09
N LEU A 19 -41.75 -14.27 -54.64
CA LEU A 19 -42.30 -14.00 -53.31
C LEU A 19 -41.33 -14.47 -52.20
N ILE A 20 -40.79 -15.68 -52.33
CA ILE A 20 -39.81 -16.23 -51.37
C ILE A 20 -38.54 -15.37 -51.37
N ALA A 21 -38.05 -14.98 -52.55
CA ALA A 21 -36.88 -14.10 -52.67
C ALA A 21 -37.12 -12.74 -52.01
N ALA A 22 -38.30 -12.14 -52.18
CA ALA A 22 -38.67 -10.88 -51.55
C ALA A 22 -38.74 -11.02 -50.02
N ILE A 23 -39.32 -12.10 -49.49
CA ILE A 23 -39.38 -12.36 -48.05
C ILE A 23 -37.97 -12.53 -47.46
N VAL A 24 -37.09 -13.29 -48.13
CA VAL A 24 -35.69 -13.46 -47.71
C VAL A 24 -34.91 -12.15 -47.79
N TRP A 25 -35.16 -11.34 -48.82
CA TRP A 25 -34.52 -10.03 -48.99
C TRP A 25 -34.95 -9.04 -47.90
N VAL A 26 -36.25 -8.94 -47.60
CA VAL A 26 -36.76 -8.10 -46.50
C VAL A 26 -36.25 -8.58 -45.15
N ALA A 27 -36.21 -9.90 -44.90
CA ALA A 27 -35.66 -10.46 -43.67
C ALA A 27 -34.15 -10.19 -43.52
N ARG A 28 -33.39 -10.16 -44.63
CA ARG A 28 -31.97 -9.79 -44.65
C ARG A 28 -31.75 -8.27 -44.52
N ASN A 29 -32.58 -7.45 -45.16
CA ASN A 29 -32.51 -5.99 -45.06
C ASN A 29 -32.83 -5.51 -43.64
N LYS A 30 -33.87 -6.09 -43.02
CA LYS A 30 -34.22 -5.83 -41.63
C LYS A 30 -33.08 -6.16 -40.67
N ARG A 31 -32.34 -7.26 -40.91
CA ARG A 31 -31.11 -7.60 -40.16
C ARG A 31 -29.93 -6.66 -40.41
N ASN A 32 -29.87 -5.99 -41.57
CA ASN A 32 -28.86 -4.97 -41.87
C ASN A 32 -29.25 -3.58 -41.33
N GLU A 33 -30.55 -3.25 -41.24
CA GLU A 33 -31.02 -2.03 -40.54
C GLU A 33 -30.77 -2.11 -39.03
N HIS A 34 -30.92 -3.28 -38.43
CA HIS A 34 -30.54 -3.50 -37.02
C HIS A 34 -29.03 -3.37 -36.76
N ARG A 35 -28.16 -3.38 -37.79
CA ARG A 35 -26.72 -3.15 -37.62
C ARG A 35 -26.32 -1.68 -37.56
N HIS A 36 -27.18 -0.77 -38.00
CA HIS A 36 -26.98 0.66 -37.78
C HIS A 36 -27.60 1.13 -36.46
N VAL A 37 -28.72 0.54 -36.04
CA VAL A 37 -29.34 0.84 -34.73
C VAL A 37 -28.58 0.19 -33.57
N ALA A 38 -28.05 -1.03 -33.73
CA ALA A 38 -27.25 -1.68 -32.68
C ALA A 38 -25.89 -1.00 -32.44
N ALA A 39 -25.36 -0.24 -33.42
CA ALA A 39 -24.13 0.53 -33.21
C ALA A 39 -24.37 1.80 -32.39
N GLU A 40 -25.57 2.38 -32.45
CA GLU A 40 -25.99 3.47 -31.56
C GLU A 40 -26.40 2.95 -30.19
N GLU A 41 -27.19 1.86 -30.10
CA GLU A 41 -27.54 1.23 -28.82
C GLU A 41 -26.32 0.71 -28.04
N ILE A 42 -25.28 0.17 -28.72
CA ILE A 42 -24.05 -0.24 -28.05
C ILE A 42 -23.20 0.98 -27.66
N ARG A 43 -23.27 2.10 -28.38
CA ARG A 43 -22.62 3.37 -27.96
C ARG A 43 -23.35 4.05 -26.80
N GLU A 44 -24.66 3.85 -26.69
CA GLU A 44 -25.49 4.37 -25.61
C GLU A 44 -25.40 3.47 -24.36
N ALA A 45 -25.40 2.15 -24.52
CA ALA A 45 -25.17 1.18 -23.44
C ALA A 45 -23.72 1.22 -22.91
N ALA A 46 -22.73 1.47 -23.78
CA ALA A 46 -21.35 1.74 -23.34
C ALA A 46 -21.20 3.08 -22.61
N ARG A 47 -22.14 4.03 -22.78
CA ARG A 47 -22.20 5.26 -21.98
C ARG A 47 -22.80 4.99 -20.59
N ASP A 48 -23.77 4.09 -20.49
CA ASP A 48 -24.44 3.75 -19.22
C ASP A 48 -23.68 2.76 -18.32
N GLU A 49 -22.74 1.95 -18.85
CA GLU A 49 -21.82 1.12 -18.04
C GLU A 49 -20.48 1.79 -17.67
N THR A 50 -20.15 2.94 -18.26
CA THR A 50 -18.97 3.73 -17.87
C THR A 50 -18.93 4.25 -16.41
N PRO A 51 -20.04 4.56 -15.71
CA PRO A 51 -19.95 5.16 -14.39
C PRO A 51 -19.48 4.17 -13.31
N GLN A 52 -19.72 2.86 -13.47
CA GLN A 52 -19.32 1.87 -12.44
C GLN A 52 -17.83 1.52 -12.51
N VAL A 53 -17.26 1.40 -13.72
CA VAL A 53 -15.82 1.16 -13.88
C VAL A 53 -15.02 2.42 -13.53
N ARG A 54 -15.47 3.62 -13.95
CA ARG A 54 -14.84 4.88 -13.55
C ARG A 54 -14.94 5.14 -12.04
N GLN A 55 -16.01 4.72 -11.36
CA GLN A 55 -16.05 4.79 -9.89
C GLN A 55 -15.05 3.83 -9.22
N ARG A 56 -14.80 2.66 -9.81
CA ARG A 56 -13.80 1.73 -9.30
C ARG A 56 -12.37 2.23 -9.54
N GLU A 57 -12.11 2.80 -10.72
CA GLU A 57 -10.84 3.47 -11.01
C GLU A 57 -10.63 4.70 -10.10
N ALA A 58 -11.65 5.55 -9.92
CA ALA A 58 -11.56 6.70 -9.02
C ALA A 58 -11.32 6.28 -7.56
N ARG A 59 -11.95 5.20 -7.08
CA ARG A 59 -11.68 4.65 -5.74
C ARG A 59 -10.29 4.05 -5.63
N ALA A 60 -9.77 3.43 -6.69
CA ALA A 60 -8.41 2.91 -6.72
C ALA A 60 -7.38 4.04 -6.70
N ASP A 61 -7.59 5.10 -7.49
CA ASP A 61 -6.75 6.29 -7.52
C ASP A 61 -6.81 7.06 -6.20
N GLU A 62 -7.99 7.19 -5.59
CA GLU A 62 -8.18 7.78 -4.26
C GLU A 62 -7.46 6.94 -3.19
N THR A 63 -7.55 5.61 -3.26
CA THR A 63 -6.85 4.71 -2.34
C THR A 63 -5.33 4.81 -2.52
N ALA A 64 -4.84 4.87 -3.76
CA ALA A 64 -3.43 5.04 -4.06
C ALA A 64 -2.91 6.41 -3.58
N ALA A 65 -3.68 7.49 -3.77
CA ALA A 65 -3.35 8.81 -3.27
C ALA A 65 -3.34 8.85 -1.74
N ARG A 66 -4.34 8.23 -1.09
CA ARG A 66 -4.42 8.15 0.38
C ARG A 66 -3.30 7.32 0.98
N ALA A 67 -2.88 6.24 0.32
CA ALA A 67 -1.73 5.45 0.72
C ALA A 67 -0.43 6.27 0.67
N ARG A 68 -0.21 7.04 -0.41
CA ARG A 68 0.95 7.94 -0.51
C ARG A 68 0.94 9.04 0.54
N ALA A 69 -0.23 9.60 0.84
CA ALA A 69 -0.38 10.61 1.90
C ALA A 69 -0.05 10.02 3.29
N ALA A 70 -0.60 8.84 3.61
CA ALA A 70 -0.30 8.16 4.87
C ALA A 70 1.18 7.77 5.00
N GLN A 71 1.83 7.39 3.90
CA GLN A 71 3.26 7.07 3.90
C GLN A 71 4.10 8.32 4.16
N ALA A 72 3.79 9.44 3.52
CA ALA A 72 4.47 10.70 3.77
C ALA A 72 4.33 11.17 5.23
N GLU A 73 3.14 11.01 5.83
CA GLU A 73 2.92 11.31 7.25
C GLU A 73 3.75 10.41 8.18
N SER A 74 3.85 9.12 7.84
CA SER A 74 4.70 8.17 8.58
C SER A 74 6.18 8.54 8.51
N ASP A 75 6.67 8.94 7.33
CA ASP A 75 8.06 9.31 7.12
C ASP A 75 8.44 10.56 7.94
N VAL A 76 7.54 11.56 7.99
CA VAL A 76 7.72 12.74 8.85
C VAL A 76 7.78 12.34 10.33
N LYS A 77 6.89 11.44 10.76
CA LYS A 77 6.87 10.94 12.15
C LYS A 77 8.14 10.14 12.49
N ALA A 78 8.64 9.34 11.54
CA ALA A 78 9.88 8.60 11.70
C ALA A 78 11.10 9.54 11.82
N ALA A 79 11.15 10.60 11.01
CA ALA A 79 12.19 11.62 11.09
C ALA A 79 12.14 12.35 12.45
N GLN A 80 10.94 12.70 12.95
CA GLN A 80 10.77 13.31 14.27
C GLN A 80 11.25 12.39 15.40
N ALA A 81 10.90 11.10 15.33
CA ALA A 81 11.35 10.12 16.31
C ALA A 81 12.88 9.96 16.30
N SER A 82 13.49 9.92 15.11
CA SER A 82 14.94 9.88 14.96
C SER A 82 15.61 11.13 15.56
N GLY A 83 15.03 12.31 15.34
CA GLY A 83 15.53 13.57 15.94
C GLY A 83 15.46 13.60 17.46
N LEU A 84 14.40 13.06 18.06
CA LEU A 84 14.29 12.92 19.52
C LEU A 84 15.29 11.89 20.08
N GLN A 85 15.50 10.78 19.36
CA GLN A 85 16.46 9.76 19.76
C GLN A 85 17.90 10.30 19.73
N GLN A 86 18.27 11.09 18.71
CA GLN A 86 19.57 11.74 18.64
C GLN A 86 19.80 12.70 19.81
N GLN A 87 18.79 13.48 20.19
CA GLN A 87 18.85 14.34 21.38
C GLN A 87 19.05 13.54 22.67
N ALA A 88 18.33 12.43 22.83
CA ALA A 88 18.50 11.55 23.99
C ALA A 88 19.92 10.96 24.07
N VAL A 89 20.50 10.58 22.92
CA VAL A 89 21.89 10.11 22.84
C VAL A 89 22.87 11.22 23.23
N ALA A 90 22.64 12.45 22.76
CA ALA A 90 23.47 13.61 23.13
C ALA A 90 23.45 13.87 24.64
N TYR A 91 22.26 13.93 25.26
CA TYR A 91 22.13 14.10 26.71
C TYR A 91 22.79 12.97 27.50
N ARG A 92 22.67 11.72 27.03
CA ARG A 92 23.34 10.59 27.66
C ARG A 92 24.86 10.72 27.60
N SER A 93 25.41 11.12 26.46
CA SER A 93 26.85 11.32 26.28
C SER A 93 27.39 12.45 27.15
N GLU A 94 26.64 13.55 27.28
CA GLU A 94 26.98 14.66 28.17
C GLU A 94 26.96 14.23 29.64
N ALA A 95 25.97 13.44 30.05
CA ALA A 95 25.88 12.88 31.39
C ALA A 95 27.05 11.91 31.67
N GLU A 96 27.40 11.03 30.73
CA GLU A 96 28.56 10.13 30.85
C GLU A 96 29.87 10.91 30.97
N THR A 97 30.04 11.98 30.18
CA THR A 97 31.21 12.87 30.25
C THR A 97 31.30 13.55 31.62
N SER A 98 30.17 14.05 32.14
CA SER A 98 30.13 14.68 33.46
C SER A 98 30.48 13.70 34.58
N ARG A 99 30.02 12.44 34.49
CA ARG A 99 30.40 11.39 35.45
C ARG A 99 31.90 11.11 35.41
N HIS A 100 32.49 11.00 34.21
CA HIS A 100 33.93 10.81 34.07
C HIS A 100 34.74 11.97 34.67
N GLN A 101 34.30 13.22 34.46
CA GLN A 101 34.94 14.40 35.05
C GLN A 101 34.80 14.45 36.57
N LEU A 102 33.69 13.95 37.13
CA LEU A 102 33.58 13.78 38.58
C LEU A 102 34.56 12.70 39.05
N ASP A 103 34.55 11.52 38.46
CA ASP A 103 35.42 10.41 38.87
C ASP A 103 36.91 10.82 38.86
N GLU A 104 37.36 11.58 37.84
CA GLU A 104 38.72 12.14 37.82
C GLU A 104 39.01 13.14 38.95
N GLN A 105 38.02 13.93 39.37
CA GLN A 105 38.16 14.88 40.48
C GLN A 105 38.25 14.15 41.83
N TRP A 106 37.46 13.09 42.00
CA TRP A 106 37.52 12.23 43.18
C TRP A 106 38.88 11.53 43.27
N ASP A 107 39.37 10.94 42.17
CA ASP A 107 40.69 10.30 42.12
C ASP A 107 41.82 11.30 42.45
N ARG A 108 41.73 12.52 41.91
CA ARG A 108 42.69 13.59 42.23
C ARG A 108 42.62 14.00 43.69
N ALA A 109 41.42 14.07 44.28
CA ALA A 109 41.25 14.39 45.71
C ALA A 109 41.88 13.30 46.59
N ASP A 110 41.63 12.02 46.28
CA ASP A 110 42.20 10.87 47.00
C ASP A 110 43.73 10.81 46.90
N THR A 111 44.29 11.21 45.76
CA THR A 111 45.75 11.30 45.56
C THR A 111 46.39 12.44 46.35
N MET A 112 45.65 13.54 46.57
CA MET A 112 46.14 14.70 47.32
C MET A 112 45.90 14.59 48.84
N ASP A 113 45.09 13.64 49.29
CA ASP A 113 44.86 13.38 50.70
C ASP A 113 46.08 12.68 51.33
N PRO A 114 46.88 13.34 52.20
CA PRO A 114 48.00 12.71 52.88
C PRO A 114 47.57 11.61 53.87
N THR A 115 46.27 11.47 54.14
CA THR A 115 45.69 10.45 55.01
C THR A 115 45.35 9.14 54.30
N SER A 116 45.37 9.10 52.95
CA SER A 116 45.09 7.88 52.17
C SER A 116 46.29 6.92 52.09
N GLN A 117 47.50 7.40 52.39
CA GLN A 117 48.69 6.58 52.63
C GLN A 117 48.81 6.21 54.11
N THR A 118 47.90 5.37 54.61
CA THR A 118 48.27 4.48 55.73
C THR A 118 48.58 3.11 55.14
N PRO A 119 49.87 2.76 54.96
CA PRO A 119 50.27 1.42 54.58
C PRO A 119 49.75 0.41 55.61
N ASP A 120 49.35 -0.76 55.12
CA ASP A 120 49.12 -1.97 55.90
C ASP A 120 50.12 -2.09 57.05
N MET A 121 49.68 -1.78 58.28
CA MET A 121 50.35 -2.33 59.45
C MET A 121 49.89 -3.78 59.60
N PRO A 122 50.82 -4.76 59.63
CA PRO A 122 50.47 -6.12 59.96
C PRO A 122 49.90 -6.13 61.38
N ARG A 123 48.65 -6.59 61.56
CA ARG A 123 48.16 -7.02 62.87
C ARG A 123 48.91 -8.29 63.28
N THR A 124 50.15 -8.15 63.68
CA THR A 124 50.84 -9.16 64.49
C THR A 124 50.48 -8.93 65.95
N ALA A 125 49.93 -9.99 66.54
CA ALA A 125 50.05 -10.38 67.94
C ALA A 125 49.66 -9.33 69.00
N ASP A 126 48.53 -9.54 69.67
CA ASP A 126 48.54 -9.97 71.08
C ASP A 126 47.10 -10.15 71.59
N ARG A 127 46.65 -11.40 71.69
CA ARG A 127 45.53 -11.79 72.56
C ARG A 127 45.75 -13.23 73.00
N LYS A 128 46.85 -13.43 73.74
CA LYS A 128 46.88 -14.47 74.75
C LYS A 128 46.28 -13.88 76.03
N GLU A 129 45.53 -14.74 76.72
CA GLU A 129 45.22 -14.64 78.16
C GLU A 129 44.07 -13.70 78.52
N HIS A 130 42.86 -14.27 78.60
CA HIS A 130 42.25 -14.49 79.91
C HIS A 130 41.21 -15.60 79.79
N GLN A 131 41.72 -16.81 79.96
CA GLN A 131 41.01 -17.98 80.43
C GLN A 131 40.78 -17.80 81.95
N ALA A 132 39.68 -18.35 82.46
CA ALA A 132 39.22 -18.38 83.86
C ALA A 132 38.52 -17.12 84.37
N HIS A 133 37.18 -17.13 84.39
CA HIS A 133 36.40 -17.48 85.58
C HIS A 133 34.93 -17.73 85.24
#